data_AF-A0A149QRX6-F1
#
_entry.id   AF-A0A149QRX6-F1
#
_cell.length_a   1.000
_cell.length_b   1.000
_cell.length_c   1.000
_cell.angle_alpha   90.00
_cell.angle_beta   90.00
_cell.angle_gamma   90.00
#
_symmetry.space_group_name_H-M   'P 1'
#
loop_
_entity.id
_entity.type
_entity.pdbx_description
1 polymer ?
#
loop_
_entity_poly.entity_id
_entity_poly.type
_entity_poly.pdbx_seq_one_letter_code
_entity_poly.pdbx_strand_id
1 'polypeptide(L)'
;MTVSSIDQHHAEAPTFRTLVDEDGQDLFPFSAIMSKHMIAVARDVMSRMPVEGAPELPEIFLEVRTDHPRTIVPPCITGPQVVLLVNATYSDLWVDEEGMSIRLLFDACGGSSDGDIVYIPWKALASISCPDHEFRLELVPQYD
;
A
#
# COMPACT_ATOMS: atom_id res chain seq x y z
N MET A 1 35.31 30.65 32.20
CA MET A 1 35.13 29.58 31.19
C MET A 1 33.73 29.73 30.67
N THR A 2 33.59 30.13 29.41
CA THR A 2 32.31 30.39 28.75
C THR A 2 32.28 29.47 27.54
N VAL A 3 31.36 28.50 27.52
CA VAL A 3 31.23 27.55 26.42
C VAL A 3 30.16 28.08 25.47
N SER A 4 30.55 28.25 24.21
CA SER A 4 29.73 28.75 23.11
C SER A 4 28.52 27.85 22.83
N SER A 5 27.42 28.52 22.49
CA SER A 5 26.23 27.98 21.85
C SER A 5 26.59 27.23 20.56
N ILE A 6 26.05 26.02 20.40
CA ILE A 6 26.08 25.27 19.14
C ILE A 6 24.91 25.79 18.31
N ASP A 7 25.21 26.43 17.17
CA ASP A 7 24.22 26.80 16.17
C ASP A 7 23.48 25.56 15.68
N GLN A 8 22.17 25.55 15.92
CA GLN A 8 21.24 24.59 15.33
C GLN A 8 21.03 24.97 13.86
N HIS A 9 21.88 24.45 12.98
CA HIS A 9 21.56 24.41 11.56
C HIS A 9 20.35 23.50 11.37
N HIS A 10 19.18 24.13 11.20
CA HIS A 10 18.02 23.48 10.59
C HIS A 10 18.44 23.04 9.19
N ALA A 11 18.66 21.75 8.99
CA ALA A 11 18.78 21.19 7.66
C ALA A 11 17.40 21.30 6.99
N GLU A 12 17.24 22.27 6.10
CA GLU A 12 16.06 22.32 5.23
C GLU A 12 15.98 21.00 4.45
N ALA A 13 14.81 20.36 4.46
CA ALA A 13 14.58 19.16 3.69
C ALA A 13 14.91 19.44 2.21
N PRO A 14 15.63 18.54 1.52
CA PRO A 14 15.96 18.75 0.11
C PRO A 14 14.68 18.93 -0.69
N THR A 15 14.49 20.12 -1.26
CA THR A 15 13.39 20.42 -2.16
C THR A 15 13.77 19.97 -3.56
N PHE A 16 13.18 18.87 -4.01
CA PHE A 16 13.31 18.43 -5.39
C PHE A 16 12.61 19.44 -6.30
N ARG A 17 13.35 20.04 -7.23
CA ARG A 17 12.80 20.92 -8.26
C ARG A 17 12.35 20.05 -9.43
N THR A 18 11.06 20.08 -9.75
CA THR A 18 10.51 19.50 -10.98
C THR A 18 11.13 20.20 -12.19
N LEU A 19 11.72 19.43 -13.10
CA LEU A 19 12.19 19.97 -14.37
C LEU A 19 10.98 20.13 -15.27
N VAL A 20 10.64 21.36 -15.65
CA VAL A 20 9.54 21.64 -16.58
C VAL A 20 10.06 22.23 -17.88
N ASP A 21 9.38 21.97 -18.99
CA ASP A 21 9.65 22.62 -20.27
C ASP A 21 9.05 24.04 -20.33
N GLU A 22 9.15 24.68 -21.51
CA GLU A 22 8.60 26.02 -21.74
C GLU A 22 7.07 26.07 -21.60
N ASP A 23 6.38 24.94 -21.79
CA ASP A 23 4.93 24.79 -21.66
C ASP A 23 4.51 24.35 -20.24
N GLY A 24 5.46 24.20 -19.31
CA GLY A 24 5.22 23.78 -17.94
C GLY A 24 5.00 22.28 -17.77
N GLN A 25 5.30 21.46 -18.78
CA GLN A 25 5.21 20.00 -18.67
C GLN A 25 6.40 19.43 -17.91
N ASP A 26 6.13 18.50 -17.01
CA ASP A 26 7.17 17.77 -16.28
C ASP A 26 8.01 16.92 -17.24
N LEU A 27 9.23 17.39 -17.51
CA LEU A 27 10.20 16.76 -18.41
C LEU A 27 10.70 15.42 -17.87
N PHE A 28 10.56 15.20 -16.57
CA PHE A 28 10.95 13.94 -15.95
C PHE A 28 9.98 13.64 -14.81
N PRO A 29 8.87 12.91 -15.08
CA PRO A 29 7.82 12.66 -14.10
C PRO A 29 8.29 11.68 -13.03
N PHE A 30 9.18 12.15 -12.16
CA PHE A 30 9.85 11.38 -11.11
C PHE A 30 8.82 10.71 -10.21
N SER A 31 7.72 11.40 -9.90
CA SER A 31 6.63 10.86 -9.10
C SER A 31 6.00 9.64 -9.76
N ALA A 32 5.62 9.74 -11.04
CA ALA A 32 5.01 8.64 -11.79
C ALA A 32 5.98 7.46 -11.95
N ILE A 33 7.26 7.73 -12.23
CA ILE A 33 8.30 6.71 -12.33
C ILE A 33 8.46 6.01 -10.98
N MET A 34 8.56 6.75 -9.88
CA MET A 34 8.72 6.19 -8.54
C MET A 34 7.51 5.36 -8.15
N SER A 35 6.29 5.87 -8.33
CA SER A 35 5.04 5.14 -8.06
C SER A 35 5.01 3.80 -8.81
N LYS A 36 5.40 3.77 -10.08
CA LYS A 36 5.48 2.53 -10.86
C LYS A 36 6.44 1.51 -10.24
N HIS A 37 7.60 1.94 -9.76
CA HIS A 37 8.58 1.04 -9.13
C HIS A 37 8.11 0.57 -7.75
N MET A 38 7.49 1.44 -6.96
CA MET A 38 6.92 1.07 -5.66
C MET A 38 5.78 0.06 -5.82
N ILE A 39 4.90 0.24 -6.82
CA ILE A 39 3.88 -0.75 -7.17
C ILE A 39 4.53 -2.10 -7.54
N ALA A 40 5.61 -2.08 -8.31
CA ALA A 40 6.31 -3.32 -8.67
C ALA A 40 6.88 -4.04 -7.44
N VAL A 41 7.40 -3.31 -6.45
CA VAL A 41 7.85 -3.87 -5.16
C VAL A 41 6.67 -4.44 -4.36
N ALA A 42 5.56 -3.69 -4.24
CA ALA A 42 4.36 -4.18 -3.55
C ALA A 42 3.85 -5.49 -4.18
N ARG A 43 3.80 -5.54 -5.51
CA ARG A 43 3.43 -6.74 -6.27
C ARG A 43 4.38 -7.89 -6.01
N ASP A 44 5.70 -7.65 -6.03
CA ASP A 44 6.70 -8.70 -5.76
C ASP A 44 6.54 -9.26 -4.33
N VAL A 45 6.35 -8.39 -3.33
CA VAL A 45 6.07 -8.80 -1.94
C VAL A 45 4.83 -9.68 -1.87
N MET A 46 3.71 -9.22 -2.42
CA MET A 46 2.44 -9.98 -2.35
C MET A 46 2.51 -11.29 -3.15
N SER A 47 3.21 -11.32 -4.28
CA SER A 47 3.38 -12.54 -5.09
C SER A 47 4.19 -13.64 -4.41
N ARG A 48 4.97 -13.28 -3.38
CA ARG A 48 5.81 -14.19 -2.60
C ARG A 48 5.21 -14.56 -1.25
N MET A 49 4.00 -14.09 -0.95
CA MET A 49 3.28 -14.50 0.25
C MET A 49 3.19 -16.04 0.29
N PRO A 50 3.59 -16.69 1.41
CA PRO A 50 3.56 -18.14 1.49
C PRO A 50 2.12 -18.63 1.38
N VAL A 51 1.89 -19.74 0.70
CA VAL A 51 0.55 -20.32 0.52
C VAL A 51 -0.15 -20.54 1.86
N GLU A 52 -1.48 -20.42 1.85
CA GLU A 52 -2.37 -20.70 2.98
C GLU A 52 -1.95 -21.96 3.77
N GLY A 53 -1.98 -21.86 5.11
CA GLY A 53 -1.65 -22.96 6.01
C GLY A 53 -0.15 -23.14 6.29
N ALA A 54 0.71 -22.28 5.74
CA ALA A 54 2.12 -22.25 6.15
C ALA A 54 2.25 -21.89 7.65
N PRO A 55 3.03 -22.64 8.44
CA PRO A 55 3.37 -22.21 9.78
C PRO A 55 4.15 -20.89 9.69
N GLU A 56 3.77 -19.90 10.50
CA GLU A 56 4.44 -18.59 10.61
C GLU A 56 4.24 -17.67 9.39
N LEU A 57 2.99 -17.45 8.98
CA LEU A 57 2.67 -16.38 8.03
C LEU A 57 2.84 -15.01 8.68
N PRO A 58 3.59 -14.08 8.06
CA PRO A 58 3.74 -12.72 8.58
C PRO A 58 2.40 -11.99 8.54
N GLU A 59 2.15 -11.13 9.54
CA GLU A 59 1.02 -10.22 9.50
C GLU A 59 1.31 -9.07 8.53
N ILE A 60 0.49 -8.94 7.50
CA ILE A 60 0.57 -7.84 6.53
C ILE A 60 -0.64 -6.93 6.69
N PHE A 61 -0.39 -5.65 6.88
CA PHE A 61 -1.42 -4.61 6.90
C PHE A 61 -1.44 -3.91 5.54
N LEU A 62 -2.62 -3.85 4.95
CA LEU A 62 -2.85 -3.19 3.67
C LEU A 62 -3.78 -2.01 3.89
N GLU A 63 -3.28 -0.80 3.65
CA GLU A 63 -4.10 0.39 3.67
C GLU A 63 -4.64 0.66 2.26
N VAL A 64 -5.97 0.66 2.12
CA VAL A 64 -6.65 0.61 0.82
C VAL A 64 -7.68 1.73 0.71
N ARG A 65 -7.73 2.36 -0.46
CA ARG A 65 -8.78 3.29 -0.86
C ARG A 65 -9.99 2.55 -1.41
N THR A 66 -11.04 2.49 -0.61
CA THR A 66 -12.32 1.83 -0.92
C THR A 66 -13.24 2.70 -1.78
N ASP A 67 -12.93 3.99 -1.92
CA ASP A 67 -13.59 4.91 -2.83
C ASP A 67 -13.04 4.85 -4.27
N HIS A 68 -11.95 4.11 -4.52
CA HIS A 68 -11.45 3.87 -5.86
C HIS A 68 -12.45 2.98 -6.64
N PRO A 69 -12.85 3.34 -7.88
CA PRO A 69 -14.01 2.75 -8.58
C PRO A 69 -13.84 1.26 -8.92
N ARG A 70 -12.61 0.77 -8.96
CA ARG A 70 -12.30 -0.64 -9.20
C ARG A 70 -12.08 -1.46 -7.93
N THR A 71 -12.06 -0.85 -6.74
CA THR A 71 -11.90 -1.60 -5.48
C THR A 71 -13.18 -2.36 -5.19
N ILE A 72 -13.07 -3.65 -4.88
CA ILE A 72 -14.19 -4.49 -4.49
C ILE A 72 -13.96 -4.92 -3.05
N VAL A 73 -14.87 -4.53 -2.17
CA VAL A 73 -14.90 -4.93 -0.76
C VAL A 73 -16.32 -5.30 -0.35
N PRO A 74 -16.50 -6.10 0.70
CA PRO A 74 -17.82 -6.39 1.26
C PRO A 74 -18.61 -5.12 1.59
N PRO A 75 -19.95 -5.09 1.39
CA PRO A 75 -20.77 -3.89 1.61
C PRO A 75 -20.75 -3.31 3.03
N CYS A 76 -20.41 -4.14 4.02
CA CYS A 76 -20.25 -3.74 5.41
C CYS A 76 -19.01 -2.86 5.66
N ILE A 77 -18.04 -2.86 4.75
CA ILE A 77 -16.83 -2.04 4.86
C ILE A 77 -17.19 -0.62 4.42
N THR A 78 -17.29 0.29 5.39
CA THR A 78 -17.66 1.69 5.15
C THR A 78 -16.46 2.62 5.33
N GLY A 79 -16.39 3.65 4.49
CA GLY A 79 -15.36 4.68 4.55
C GLY A 79 -14.61 4.79 3.22
N PRO A 80 -13.84 5.87 3.01
CA PRO A 80 -13.03 6.05 1.80
C PRO A 80 -11.67 5.33 1.89
N GLN A 81 -11.27 4.90 3.09
CA GLN A 81 -9.98 4.29 3.35
C GLN A 81 -10.09 3.31 4.51
N VAL A 82 -9.47 2.13 4.37
CA VAL A 82 -9.52 1.06 5.37
C VAL A 82 -8.17 0.38 5.49
N VAL A 83 -7.96 -0.32 6.60
CA VAL A 83 -6.81 -1.21 6.80
C VAL A 83 -7.31 -2.64 6.82
N LEU A 84 -6.79 -3.46 5.91
CA LEU A 84 -7.06 -4.89 5.84
C LEU A 84 -5.87 -5.65 6.43
N LEU A 85 -6.15 -6.60 7.32
CA LEU A 85 -5.16 -7.51 7.86
C LEU A 85 -5.15 -8.78 7.01
N VAL A 86 -3.98 -9.12 6.47
CA VAL A 86 -3.69 -10.39 5.82
C VAL A 86 -2.82 -11.20 6.79
N ASN A 87 -3.36 -12.31 7.28
CA ASN A 87 -2.70 -13.21 8.23
C ASN A 87 -2.98 -14.67 7.84
N ALA A 88 -2.70 -15.62 8.72
CA ALA A 88 -2.83 -17.05 8.43
C ALA A 88 -4.21 -17.56 7.97
N THR A 89 -5.27 -16.73 8.00
CA THR A 89 -6.62 -17.11 7.55
C THR A 89 -6.97 -16.65 6.14
N TYR A 90 -6.04 -16.00 5.43
CA TYR A 90 -6.28 -15.60 4.03
C TYR A 90 -6.28 -16.82 3.10
N SER A 91 -7.03 -16.73 2.01
CA SER A 91 -7.04 -17.74 0.95
C SER A 91 -7.21 -17.11 -0.43
N ASP A 92 -7.09 -17.92 -1.48
CA ASP A 92 -7.31 -17.53 -2.89
C ASP A 92 -6.54 -16.26 -3.34
N LEU A 93 -5.32 -16.04 -2.83
CA LEU A 93 -4.50 -14.89 -3.24
C LEU A 93 -4.10 -15.02 -4.71
N TRP A 94 -4.58 -14.07 -5.52
CA TRP A 94 -4.21 -13.88 -6.91
C TRP A 94 -3.60 -12.50 -7.10
N VAL A 95 -2.43 -12.44 -7.75
CA VAL A 95 -1.67 -11.20 -7.94
C VAL A 95 -1.36 -11.04 -9.43
N ASP A 96 -1.71 -9.91 -10.03
CA ASP A 96 -1.45 -9.62 -11.44
C ASP A 96 -0.92 -8.20 -11.69
N GLU A 97 -0.94 -7.75 -12.95
CA GLU A 97 -0.45 -6.43 -13.33
C GLU A 97 -1.36 -5.27 -12.90
N GLU A 98 -2.64 -5.53 -12.67
CA GLU A 98 -3.64 -4.49 -12.38
C GLU A 98 -3.94 -4.38 -10.88
N GLY A 99 -3.83 -5.49 -10.15
CA GLY A 99 -4.04 -5.51 -8.70
C GLY A 99 -3.82 -6.89 -8.09
N MET A 100 -4.54 -7.10 -7.00
CA MET A 100 -4.63 -8.40 -6.35
C MET A 100 -6.05 -8.70 -5.91
N SER A 101 -6.41 -9.98 -5.95
CA SER A 101 -7.61 -10.51 -5.33
C SER A 101 -7.22 -11.42 -4.18
N ILE A 102 -7.93 -11.33 -3.06
CA ILE A 102 -7.66 -12.13 -1.87
C ILE A 102 -8.97 -12.38 -1.14
N ARG A 103 -9.13 -13.59 -0.59
CA ARG A 103 -10.25 -13.92 0.27
C ARG A 103 -9.87 -13.69 1.73
N LEU A 104 -10.69 -12.92 2.43
CA LEU A 104 -10.48 -12.53 3.83
C LEU A 104 -11.74 -12.79 4.66
N LEU A 105 -11.54 -13.07 5.94
CA LEU A 105 -12.63 -13.19 6.90
C LEU A 105 -13.01 -11.83 7.48
N PHE A 106 -14.30 -11.53 7.48
CA PHE A 106 -14.85 -10.30 8.03
C PHE A 106 -15.92 -10.58 9.09
N ASP A 107 -15.48 -10.85 10.32
CA ASP A 107 -16.38 -11.19 11.44
C ASP A 107 -17.47 -10.14 11.66
N ALA A 108 -17.10 -8.85 11.57
CA ALA A 108 -18.01 -7.73 11.76
C ALA A 108 -19.11 -7.63 10.69
N CYS A 109 -18.94 -8.32 9.56
CA CYS A 109 -19.86 -8.31 8.43
C CYS A 109 -20.89 -9.44 8.47
N GLY A 110 -20.82 -10.32 9.48
CA GLY A 110 -21.55 -11.58 9.45
C GLY A 110 -21.14 -12.43 8.24
N GLY A 111 -19.87 -12.29 7.83
CA GLY A 111 -19.32 -12.92 6.63
C GLY A 111 -19.52 -14.44 6.67
N SER A 112 -19.57 -15.04 5.47
CA SER A 112 -19.60 -16.49 5.37
C SER A 112 -18.38 -17.10 6.06
N SER A 113 -18.52 -18.32 6.58
CA SER A 113 -17.39 -19.06 7.17
C SER A 113 -16.23 -19.24 6.18
N ASP A 114 -16.52 -19.11 4.89
CA ASP A 114 -15.55 -19.22 3.81
C ASP A 114 -14.82 -17.89 3.55
N GLY A 115 -15.33 -16.74 4.03
CA GLY A 115 -14.76 -15.41 3.79
C GLY A 115 -15.22 -14.76 2.48
N ASP A 116 -14.94 -13.47 2.34
CA ASP A 116 -15.34 -12.66 1.19
C ASP A 116 -14.15 -12.32 0.30
N ILE A 117 -14.38 -12.30 -1.02
CA ILE A 117 -13.37 -11.88 -1.98
C ILE A 117 -13.26 -10.35 -1.95
N VAL A 118 -12.03 -9.89 -1.78
CA VAL A 118 -11.62 -8.50 -1.95
C VAL A 118 -10.80 -8.40 -3.23
N TYR A 119 -10.98 -7.32 -3.98
CA TYR A 119 -10.08 -6.96 -5.08
C TYR A 119 -9.54 -5.54 -4.88
N ILE A 120 -8.22 -5.41 -4.92
CA ILE A 120 -7.47 -4.18 -4.64
C ILE A 120 -6.63 -3.86 -5.88
N PRO A 121 -7.04 -2.88 -6.69
CA PRO A 121 -6.19 -2.31 -7.72
C PRO A 121 -4.90 -1.76 -7.11
N TRP A 122 -3.75 -1.89 -7.79
CA TRP A 122 -2.50 -1.30 -7.28
C TRP A 122 -2.60 0.21 -7.07
N LYS A 123 -3.42 0.88 -7.89
CA LYS A 123 -3.72 2.32 -7.77
C LYS A 123 -4.54 2.69 -6.54
N ALA A 124 -5.23 1.73 -5.91
CA ALA A 124 -6.00 1.94 -4.70
C ALA A 124 -5.19 1.66 -3.42
N LEU A 125 -4.02 1.03 -3.52
CA LEU A 125 -3.18 0.71 -2.37
C LEU A 125 -2.44 1.98 -1.90
N ALA A 126 -2.61 2.34 -0.63
CA ALA A 126 -1.95 3.46 0.02
C ALA A 126 -0.72 3.00 0.82
N SER A 127 -0.76 1.83 1.45
CA SER A 127 0.42 1.27 2.10
C SER A 127 0.35 -0.25 2.23
N ILE A 128 1.54 -0.85 2.30
CA ILE A 128 1.75 -2.24 2.73
C ILE A 128 2.77 -2.22 3.86
N SER A 129 2.48 -2.86 4.98
CA SER A 129 3.40 -2.97 6.10
C SER A 129 3.39 -4.35 6.74
N CYS A 130 4.54 -4.73 7.28
CA CYS A 130 4.75 -5.96 8.03
C CYS A 130 5.50 -5.60 9.33
N PRO A 131 4.80 -5.49 10.47
CA PRO A 131 5.44 -5.13 11.74
C PRO A 131 6.54 -6.11 12.16
N ASP A 132 6.34 -7.41 11.91
CA ASP A 132 7.28 -8.49 12.30
C ASP A 132 8.67 -8.34 11.65
N HIS A 133 8.72 -7.62 10.53
CA HIS A 133 9.94 -7.39 9.76
C HIS A 133 10.33 -5.92 9.65
N GLU A 134 9.71 -5.04 10.46
CA GLU A 134 9.91 -3.58 10.42
C GLU A 134 9.78 -3.00 8.99
N PHE A 135 8.95 -3.64 8.16
CA PHE A 135 8.80 -3.27 6.76
C PHE A 135 7.57 -2.38 6.59
N ARG A 136 7.75 -1.28 5.84
CA ARG A 136 6.65 -0.42 5.40
C ARG A 136 6.97 0.20 4.05
N LEU A 137 6.01 0.13 3.14
CA LEU A 137 6.03 0.79 1.85
C LEU A 137 4.77 1.66 1.75
N GLU A 138 4.96 2.96 1.55
CA GLU A 138 3.89 3.93 1.35
C GLU A 138 3.76 4.23 -0.15
N LEU A 139 2.57 4.12 -0.69
CA LEU A 139 2.27 4.42 -2.09
C LEU A 139 1.37 5.65 -2.14
N VAL A 140 1.39 6.33 -3.28
CA VAL A 140 0.45 7.43 -3.56
C VAL A 140 -0.70 6.84 -4.39
N PRO A 141 -1.92 6.70 -3.84
CA PRO A 141 -3.06 6.22 -4.60
C PRO A 141 -3.33 7.11 -5.82
N GLN A 142 -3.67 6.48 -6.94
CA GLN A 142 -3.95 7.16 -8.21
C GLN A 142 -5.43 7.01 -8.54
N TYR A 143 -6.08 8.12 -8.89
CA TYR A 143 -7.43 8.12 -9.45
C TYR A 143 -7.30 8.35 -10.94
N ASP A 144 -7.89 7.44 -11.72
CA ASP A 144 -8.10 7.65 -13.16
C ASP A 144 -9.28 8.62 -13.39
#